data_AF-A0AAN8FEY8-F1
#
_entry.id   AF-A0AAN8FEY8-F1
#
_cell.length_a   1.000
_cell.length_b   1.000
_cell.length_c   1.000
_cell.angle_alpha   90.00
_cell.angle_beta   90.00
_cell.angle_gamma   90.00
#
_symmetry.space_group_name_H-M   'P 1'
#
loop_
_entity.id
_entity.type
_entity.pdbx_description
1 polymer ?
#
loop_
_entity_poly.entity_id
_entity_poly.type
_entity_poly.pdbx_seq_one_letter_code
_entity_poly.pdbx_strand_id
1 'polypeptide(L)'
;MVKNVKEGKLEENFKYLHPDGVIVYKGKSAHYGKDQIGAAMKKLIEEYKPKNIKREKECYGGCDFCICASYEAHFDTAQGLKKVPEYQIWKKHDGHWKLYHMEYDLGA
;
A
#
# COMPACT_ATOMS: atom_id res chain seq x y z
N MET A 1 4.37 3.40 6.92
CA MET A 1 3.12 2.64 6.71
C MET A 1 3.17 1.22 7.29
N VAL A 2 4.20 0.41 6.98
CA VAL A 2 4.32 -0.98 7.48
C VAL A 2 4.30 -1.08 9.01
N LYS A 3 4.98 -0.18 9.73
CA LYS A 3 4.97 -0.13 11.20
C LYS A 3 3.55 -0.11 11.77
N ASN A 4 2.71 0.79 11.27
CA ASN A 4 1.33 0.97 11.74
C ASN A 4 0.45 -0.24 11.44
N VAL A 5 0.69 -0.96 10.33
CA VAL A 5 0.02 -2.23 10.05
C VAL A 5 0.41 -3.29 11.10
N LYS A 6 1.70 -3.41 11.43
CA LYS A 6 2.20 -4.36 12.45
C LYS A 6 1.64 -4.05 13.84
N GLU A 7 1.42 -2.77 14.16
CA GLU A 7 0.88 -2.32 15.44
C GLU A 7 -0.66 -2.30 15.49
N GLY A 8 -1.37 -2.75 14.44
CA GLY A 8 -2.83 -2.71 14.38
C GLY A 8 -3.43 -1.29 14.24
N LYS A 9 -2.58 -0.29 13.95
CA LYS A 9 -2.93 1.14 13.82
C LYS A 9 -3.10 1.54 12.36
N LEU A 10 -3.75 0.71 11.56
CA LEU A 10 -3.90 0.94 10.11
C LEU A 10 -4.43 2.34 9.80
N GLU A 11 -5.39 2.84 10.58
CA GLU A 11 -6.05 4.13 10.34
C GLU A 11 -5.08 5.31 10.44
N GLU A 12 -4.01 5.19 11.24
CA GLU A 12 -2.95 6.21 11.27
C GLU A 12 -2.21 6.34 9.94
N ASN A 13 -2.29 5.34 9.04
CA ASN A 13 -1.73 5.47 7.70
C ASN A 13 -2.55 6.39 6.80
N PHE A 14 -3.82 6.67 7.10
CA PHE A 14 -4.64 7.55 6.28
C PHE A 14 -4.14 9.00 6.27
N LYS A 15 -3.32 9.40 7.24
CA LYS A 15 -2.64 10.70 7.19
C LYS A 15 -1.65 10.82 6.03
N TYR A 16 -1.18 9.70 5.48
CA TYR A 16 -0.31 9.66 4.32
C TYR A 16 -1.08 9.53 3.01
N LEU A 17 -2.39 9.33 3.04
CA LEU A 17 -3.20 9.20 1.82
C LEU A 17 -3.54 10.58 1.24
N HIS A 18 -3.45 10.71 -0.08
CA HIS A 18 -3.93 11.89 -0.80
C HIS A 18 -5.47 11.91 -0.78
N PRO A 19 -6.15 13.08 -0.77
CA PRO A 19 -7.62 13.13 -0.87
C PRO A 19 -8.17 12.35 -2.07
N ASP A 20 -7.52 12.50 -3.22
CA ASP A 20 -7.81 11.73 -4.46
C ASP A 20 -7.05 10.40 -4.56
N GLY A 21 -6.56 9.88 -3.43
CA GLY A 21 -5.78 8.66 -3.39
C GLY A 21 -6.58 7.43 -3.79
N VAL A 22 -5.96 6.54 -4.57
CA VAL A 22 -6.55 5.25 -4.97
C VAL A 22 -5.63 4.09 -4.62
N ILE A 23 -6.23 3.00 -4.14
CA ILE A 23 -5.54 1.72 -3.97
C ILE A 23 -6.15 0.67 -4.90
N VAL A 24 -5.31 0.04 -5.72
CA VAL A 24 -5.70 -0.92 -6.76
C VAL A 24 -5.17 -2.31 -6.40
N TYR A 25 -6.06 -3.27 -6.27
CA TYR A 25 -5.72 -4.68 -6.39
C TYR A 25 -5.81 -5.02 -7.88
N LYS A 26 -4.65 -5.14 -8.53
CA LYS A 26 -4.52 -5.34 -9.97
C LYS A 26 -5.44 -6.45 -10.47
N GLY A 27 -6.26 -6.13 -11.48
CA GLY A 27 -7.20 -7.06 -12.11
C GLY A 27 -8.40 -7.48 -11.26
N LYS A 28 -8.54 -6.99 -10.02
CA LYS A 28 -9.65 -7.38 -9.12
C LYS A 28 -10.50 -6.19 -8.67
N SER A 29 -9.90 -5.15 -8.10
CA SER A 29 -10.66 -4.01 -7.55
C SER A 29 -9.84 -2.72 -7.47
N ALA A 30 -10.54 -1.60 -7.40
CA ALA A 30 -9.97 -0.30 -7.08
C ALA A 30 -10.81 0.34 -5.95
N HIS A 31 -10.13 0.97 -5.00
CA HIS A 31 -10.73 1.54 -3.80
C HIS A 31 -10.40 3.02 -3.69
N TYR A 32 -11.43 3.83 -3.53
CA TYR A 32 -11.35 5.30 -3.50
C TYR A 32 -11.82 5.83 -2.15
N GLY A 33 -11.11 6.85 -1.65
CA GLY A 33 -11.43 7.46 -0.37
C GLY A 33 -11.11 6.57 0.83
N LYS A 34 -11.04 7.21 2.00
CA LYS A 34 -10.55 6.59 3.24
C LYS A 34 -11.36 5.35 3.65
N ASP A 35 -12.68 5.40 3.48
CA ASP A 35 -13.57 4.32 3.96
C ASP A 35 -13.40 3.04 3.13
N GLN A 36 -13.42 3.14 1.79
CA GLN A 36 -13.23 1.96 0.94
C GLN A 36 -11.82 1.39 1.06
N ILE A 37 -10.82 2.26 1.09
CA ILE A 37 -9.42 1.87 1.27
C ILE A 37 -9.23 1.19 2.63
N GLY A 38 -9.80 1.76 3.69
CA GLY A 38 -9.73 1.20 5.03
C GLY A 38 -10.39 -0.17 5.13
N ALA A 39 -11.60 -0.32 4.58
CA ALA A 39 -12.30 -1.61 4.55
C ALA A 39 -11.51 -2.68 3.77
N ALA A 40 -10.99 -2.33 2.59
CA ALA A 40 -10.19 -3.24 1.77
C ALA A 40 -8.91 -3.69 2.48
N MET A 41 -8.18 -2.75 3.10
CA MET A 41 -6.95 -3.05 3.82
C MET A 41 -7.22 -3.87 5.10
N LYS A 42 -8.31 -3.60 5.83
CA LYS A 42 -8.73 -4.42 6.98
C LYS A 42 -9.01 -5.86 6.55
N LYS A 43 -9.79 -6.05 5.47
CA LYS A 43 -10.08 -7.37 4.92
C LYS A 43 -8.81 -8.15 4.57
N LEU A 44 -7.83 -7.52 3.91
CA LEU A 44 -6.55 -8.16 3.59
C LEU A 44 -5.76 -8.57 4.83
N ILE A 45 -5.73 -7.71 5.85
CA ILE A 45 -5.04 -8.00 7.11
C ILE A 45 -5.71 -9.18 7.82
N GLU A 46 -7.04 -9.22 7.84
CA GLU A 46 -7.81 -10.31 8.46
C GLU A 46 -7.66 -11.64 7.71
N GLU A 47 -7.67 -11.59 6.38
CA GLU A 47 -7.56 -12.76 5.49
C GLU A 47 -6.16 -13.37 5.53
N TYR A 48 -5.13 -12.57 5.33
CA TYR A 48 -3.76 -13.06 5.20
C TYR A 48 -2.97 -13.09 6.51
N LYS A 49 -3.40 -12.33 7.53
CA LYS A 49 -2.73 -12.17 8.83
C LYS A 49 -1.21 -11.99 8.67
N PRO A 50 -0.78 -10.98 7.87
CA PRO A 50 0.59 -10.89 7.40
C PRO A 50 1.58 -10.72 8.56
N LYS A 51 2.64 -11.53 8.56
CA LYS A 51 3.77 -11.43 9.51
C LYS A 51 5.06 -11.11 8.77
N ASN A 52 6.06 -10.63 9.50
CA ASN A 52 7.40 -10.37 8.98
C ASN A 52 7.44 -9.51 7.71
N ILE A 53 6.52 -8.56 7.57
CA ILE A 53 6.39 -7.70 6.38
C ILE A 53 7.72 -6.97 6.13
N LYS A 54 8.27 -7.16 4.92
CA LYS A 54 9.50 -6.55 4.38
C LYS A 54 9.24 -6.00 2.97
N ARG A 55 10.09 -5.09 2.53
CA ARG A 55 10.16 -4.60 1.15
C ARG A 55 11.58 -4.77 0.66
N GLU A 56 11.72 -5.25 -0.57
CA GLU A 56 13.00 -5.47 -1.24
C GLU A 56 12.93 -4.94 -2.68
N LYS A 57 14.08 -4.92 -3.37
CA LYS A 57 14.22 -4.49 -4.77
C LYS A 57 13.63 -3.09 -5.01
N GLU A 58 13.87 -2.19 -4.06
CA GLU A 58 13.31 -0.84 -4.11
C GLU A 58 13.86 -0.09 -5.32
N CYS A 59 12.96 0.46 -6.14
CA CYS A 59 13.31 1.34 -7.24
C CYS A 59 12.54 2.64 -7.11
N TYR A 60 13.24 3.75 -7.28
CA TYR A 60 12.70 5.09 -7.11
C TYR A 60 12.98 5.91 -8.34
N GLY A 61 11.99 6.67 -8.79
CA GLY A 61 12.12 7.70 -9.82
C GLY A 61 11.19 8.85 -9.48
N GLY A 62 11.53 10.07 -9.87
CA GLY A 62 10.68 11.21 -9.55
C GLY A 62 10.99 12.43 -10.38
N CYS A 63 10.07 13.38 -10.31
CA CYS A 63 10.21 14.73 -10.86
C CYS A 63 9.61 15.72 -9.85
N ASP A 64 9.49 16.99 -10.25
CA ASP A 64 8.97 18.05 -9.38
C ASP A 64 7.52 17.80 -8.90
N PHE A 65 6.75 16.99 -9.65
CA PHE A 65 5.33 16.76 -9.40
C PHE A 65 5.04 15.46 -8.66
N CYS A 66 5.89 14.44 -8.80
CA CYS A 66 5.62 13.12 -8.23
C CYS A 66 6.89 12.32 -7.90
N ILE A 67 6.72 11.38 -6.97
CA ILE A 67 7.68 10.32 -6.69
C ILE A 67 6.99 9.00 -7.06
N CYS A 68 7.59 8.25 -7.96
CA CYS A 68 7.21 6.90 -8.31
C CYS A 68 8.15 5.93 -7.57
N ALA A 69 7.58 4.93 -6.92
CA ALA A 69 8.34 3.90 -6.24
C ALA A 69 7.79 2.53 -6.58
N SER A 70 8.67 1.55 -6.75
CA SER A 70 8.29 0.14 -6.84
C SER A 70 9.07 -0.70 -5.84
N TYR A 71 8.41 -1.74 -5.36
CA TYR A 71 8.93 -2.66 -4.37
C TYR A 71 8.46 -4.07 -4.69
N GLU A 72 9.20 -5.06 -4.17
CA GLU A 72 8.67 -6.39 -3.92
C GLU A 72 8.38 -6.49 -2.43
N ALA A 73 7.10 -6.51 -2.05
CA ALA A 73 6.66 -6.70 -0.67
C ALA A 73 6.61 -8.18 -0.32
N HIS A 74 7.20 -8.56 0.81
CA HIS A 74 7.29 -9.94 1.29
C HIS A 74 6.62 -10.04 2.64
N PHE A 75 5.78 -11.05 2.85
CA PHE A 75 5.19 -11.32 4.15
C PHE A 75 4.77 -12.79 4.30
N ASP A 76 4.86 -13.28 5.52
CA ASP A 76 4.43 -14.64 5.85
C ASP A 76 2.92 -14.67 6.10
N THR A 77 2.27 -15.71 5.58
CA THR A 77 0.86 -16.04 5.81
C THR A 77 0.74 -17.48 6.32
N ALA A 78 -0.47 -17.89 6.71
CA ALA A 78 -0.71 -19.30 7.06
C ALA A 78 -0.45 -20.26 5.87
N GLN A 79 -0.56 -19.75 4.64
CA GLN A 79 -0.36 -20.48 3.39
C GLN A 79 1.09 -20.39 2.88
N GLY A 80 1.99 -19.76 3.64
CA GLY A 80 3.41 -19.59 3.28
C GLY A 80 3.78 -18.14 2.93
N LEU A 81 5.01 -17.97 2.42
CA LEU A 81 5.56 -16.68 2.02
C LEU A 81 4.85 -16.12 0.79
N LYS A 82 4.33 -14.90 0.89
CA LYS A 82 3.83 -14.12 -0.24
C LYS A 82 4.89 -13.13 -0.70
N LYS A 83 5.09 -13.04 -2.01
CA LYS A 83 5.90 -12.01 -2.69
C LYS A 83 4.97 -11.22 -3.61
N VAL A 84 4.89 -9.93 -3.40
CA VAL A 84 3.87 -9.06 -3.96
C VAL A 84 4.55 -7.87 -4.62
N PRO A 85 4.53 -7.74 -5.96
CA PRO A 85 4.93 -6.51 -6.59
C PRO A 85 3.99 -5.38 -6.14
N GLU A 86 4.58 -4.27 -5.72
CA GLU A 86 3.89 -3.08 -5.25
C GLU A 86 4.42 -1.86 -6.03
N TYR A 87 3.52 -1.04 -6.56
CA TYR A 87 3.85 0.21 -7.22
C TYR A 87 3.14 1.37 -6.53
N GLN A 88 3.84 2.47 -6.31
CA GLN A 88 3.33 3.65 -5.64
C GLN A 88 3.62 4.91 -6.45
N ILE A 89 2.68 5.84 -6.43
CA ILE A 89 2.89 7.23 -6.83
C ILE A 89 2.54 8.12 -5.66
N TRP A 90 3.44 9.03 -5.34
CA TRP A 90 3.28 10.05 -4.32
C TRP A 90 3.24 11.43 -4.97
N LYS A 91 2.34 12.29 -4.49
CA LYS A 91 2.21 13.69 -4.93
C LYS A 91 2.26 14.61 -3.72
N LYS A 92 2.74 15.85 -3.91
CA LYS A 92 2.64 16.87 -2.87
C LYS A 92 1.18 17.34 -2.74
N HIS A 93 0.70 17.40 -1.51
CA HIS A 93 -0.57 18.00 -1.13
C HIS A 93 -0.37 18.74 0.19
N ASP A 94 -0.72 20.02 0.20
CA ASP A 94 -0.48 20.94 1.33
C ASP A 94 0.98 20.92 1.84
N GLY A 95 1.94 20.87 0.93
CA GLY A 95 3.37 20.84 1.27
C GLY A 95 3.90 19.47 1.74
N HIS A 96 3.05 18.44 1.84
CA HIS A 96 3.44 17.10 2.27
C HIS A 96 3.31 16.09 1.13
N TRP A 97 4.26 15.14 1.04
CA TRP A 97 4.11 13.98 0.15
C TRP A 97 3.01 13.06 0.68
N LYS A 98 2.02 12.78 -0.17
CA LYS A 98 0.90 11.88 0.08
C LYS A 98 0.82 10.81 -1.00
N LEU A 99 0.46 9.60 -0.60
CA LEU A 99 0.23 8.46 -1.46
C LEU A 99 -1.00 8.77 -2.33
N TYR A 100 -0.75 9.00 -3.62
CA TYR A 100 -1.77 9.28 -4.62
C TYR A 100 -2.26 8.00 -5.29
N HIS A 101 -1.37 7.03 -5.46
CA HIS A 101 -1.70 5.75 -6.06
C HIS A 101 -0.89 4.65 -5.40
N MET A 102 -1.52 3.51 -5.14
CA MET A 102 -0.83 2.26 -4.84
C MET A 102 -1.49 1.13 -5.64
N GLU A 103 -0.70 0.35 -6.34
CA GLU A 103 -1.14 -0.87 -7.03
C GLU A 103 -0.34 -2.05 -6.48
N TYR A 104 -1.02 -3.17 -6.24
CA TYR A 104 -0.37 -4.41 -5.85
C TYR A 104 -1.07 -5.61 -6.49
N ASP A 105 -0.35 -6.72 -6.57
CA ASP A 105 -0.86 -7.99 -7.08
C ASP A 105 -0.46 -9.15 -6.15
N LEU A 106 -1.44 -9.76 -5.49
CA LEU A 106 -1.25 -10.92 -4.60
C LEU A 106 -1.18 -12.26 -5.36
N GLY A 107 -1.24 -12.23 -6.69
CA GLY A 107 -1.40 -13.40 -7.54
C GLY A 107 -2.85 -13.90 -7.60
N ALA A 108 -3.10 -14.79 -8.56
CA ALA A 108 -4.32 -15.62 -8.62
C ALA A 108 -4.23 -16.77 -7.60
#